data_AF-A0A6P7TX85-F1
#
_entry.id   AF-A0A6P7TX85-F1
#
_cell.length_a   1.000
_cell.length_b   1.000
_cell.length_c   1.000
_cell.angle_alpha   90.00
_cell.angle_beta   90.00
_cell.angle_gamma   90.00
#
_symmetry.space_group_name_H-M   'P 1'
#
loop_
_entity.id
_entity.type
_entity.pdbx_description
1 polymer ?
#
loop_
_entity_poly.entity_id
_entity_poly.type
_entity_poly.pdbx_seq_one_letter_code
_entity_poly.pdbx_strand_id
1 'polypeptide(L)'
;MTGTIFTNFDYHLKNEKKQILFLMDNCPSHCVPSNLDNIKILFFPPNSTGLIQPVDLGIIKTFKTHFTRHKLMYLTDLLEQQNISVYSSYKKLTLKDTVIFVKMAWEDVSEKTIANCFGILSNPFKKNHVVEVQDIAVEKTDIFDPLEVEEFLNFEYSENDTFQDVEDIENIKN
;
A
#
# COMPACT_ATOMS: atom_id res chain seq x y z
N MET A 1 -11.32 11.79 -5.14
CA MET A 1 -12.51 11.08 -4.59
C MET A 1 -13.77 11.89 -4.88
N THR A 2 -14.91 11.26 -5.21
CA THR A 2 -16.17 11.98 -5.43
C THR A 2 -16.88 12.27 -4.11
N GLY A 3 -17.30 13.52 -3.88
CA GLY A 3 -17.93 13.95 -2.61
C GLY A 3 -19.19 13.16 -2.23
N THR A 4 -19.85 12.51 -3.19
CA THR A 4 -21.02 11.64 -2.99
C THR A 4 -20.76 10.46 -2.06
N ILE A 5 -19.53 9.92 -2.06
CA ILE A 5 -19.15 8.80 -1.19
C ILE A 5 -19.22 9.25 0.28
N PHE A 6 -18.70 10.44 0.58
CA PHE A 6 -18.74 10.98 1.94
C PHE A 6 -20.16 11.24 2.41
N THR A 7 -21.02 11.81 1.55
CA THR A 7 -22.42 12.10 1.92
C THR A 7 -23.20 10.84 2.24
N ASN A 8 -23.05 9.79 1.41
CA ASN A 8 -23.71 8.51 1.64
C ASN A 8 -23.20 7.86 2.93
N PHE A 9 -21.90 7.89 3.17
CA PHE A 9 -21.32 7.29 4.37
C PHE A 9 -21.72 8.05 5.65
N ASP A 10 -21.77 9.37 5.60
CA ASP A 10 -22.24 10.23 6.70
C ASP A 10 -23.68 9.89 7.09
N TYR A 11 -24.56 9.71 6.09
CA TYR A 11 -25.94 9.26 6.31
C TYR A 11 -26.02 7.89 7.00
N HIS A 12 -25.18 6.92 6.59
CA HIS A 12 -25.12 5.63 7.26
C HIS A 12 -24.66 5.76 8.72
N LEU A 13 -23.62 6.55 8.99
CA LEU A 13 -23.12 6.80 10.34
C LEU A 13 -24.14 7.50 11.23
N LYS A 14 -24.94 8.42 10.66
CA LYS A 14 -26.06 9.07 11.33
C LYS A 14 -27.11 8.07 11.80
N ASN A 15 -27.50 7.13 10.94
CA ASN A 15 -28.46 6.07 11.27
C ASN A 15 -27.91 5.13 12.36
N GLU A 16 -26.60 4.87 12.35
CA GLU A 16 -25.92 4.09 13.38
C GLU A 16 -25.60 4.88 14.66
N LYS A 17 -25.90 6.19 14.69
CA LYS A 17 -25.53 7.11 15.79
C LYS A 17 -24.04 7.09 16.12
N LYS A 18 -23.19 6.93 15.09
CA LYS A 18 -21.73 6.94 15.22
C LYS A 18 -21.16 8.26 14.72
N GLN A 19 -20.09 8.71 15.36
CA GLN A 19 -19.25 9.79 14.86
C GLN A 19 -17.84 9.24 14.65
N ILE A 20 -17.21 9.64 13.54
CA ILE A 20 -15.85 9.19 13.20
C ILE A 20 -14.95 10.37 12.86
N LEU A 21 -13.65 10.16 13.05
CA LEU A 21 -12.60 11.03 12.54
C LEU A 21 -12.00 10.36 11.29
N PHE A 22 -12.02 11.08 10.17
CA PHE A 22 -11.39 10.66 8.93
C PHE A 22 -10.09 11.44 8.75
N LEU A 23 -8.97 10.73 8.71
CA LEU A 23 -7.65 11.30 8.51
C LEU A 23 -7.31 11.26 7.02
N MET A 24 -6.93 12.39 6.44
CA MET A 24 -6.77 12.53 5.00
C MET A 24 -5.49 13.28 4.65
N ASP A 25 -4.86 12.91 3.53
CA ASP A 25 -3.75 13.64 2.93
C ASP A 25 -4.24 14.91 2.20
N ASN A 26 -3.32 15.82 1.88
CA ASN A 26 -3.66 17.09 1.21
C ASN A 26 -3.72 16.97 -0.32
N CYS A 27 -4.20 15.84 -0.88
CA CYS A 27 -4.27 15.69 -2.33
C CYS A 27 -5.31 16.66 -2.94
N PRO A 28 -4.95 17.47 -3.95
CA PRO A 28 -5.87 18.42 -4.59
C PRO A 28 -7.13 17.79 -5.19
N SER A 29 -7.11 16.48 -5.46
CA SER A 29 -8.23 15.72 -6.03
C SER A 29 -9.32 15.34 -5.02
N HIS A 30 -9.16 15.72 -3.75
CA HIS A 30 -10.13 15.42 -2.69
C HIS A 30 -11.26 16.45 -2.66
N CYS A 31 -12.37 16.12 -3.34
CA CYS A 31 -13.59 16.91 -3.27
C CYS A 31 -14.39 16.55 -2.01
N VAL A 32 -14.05 17.17 -0.88
CA VAL A 32 -14.75 16.99 0.39
C VAL A 32 -16.00 17.89 0.47
N PRO A 33 -17.19 17.33 0.75
CA PRO A 33 -18.38 18.13 1.00
C PRO A 33 -18.22 19.00 2.25
N SER A 34 -18.72 20.23 2.22
CA SER A 34 -18.66 21.14 3.37
C SER A 34 -19.58 20.74 4.54
N ASN A 35 -20.57 19.86 4.30
CA ASN A 35 -21.68 19.61 5.22
C ASN A 35 -21.72 18.10 5.58
N LEU A 36 -20.88 17.67 6.53
CA LEU A 36 -20.90 16.33 7.10
C LEU A 36 -21.20 16.45 8.60
N ASP A 37 -22.20 15.72 9.10
CA ASP A 37 -22.67 15.81 10.49
C ASP A 37 -21.93 14.81 11.42
N ASN A 38 -21.57 13.65 10.86
CA ASN A 38 -21.08 12.48 11.57
C ASN A 38 -19.63 12.14 11.23
N ILE A 39 -19.09 12.69 10.15
CA ILE A 39 -17.69 12.56 9.75
C ILE A 39 -16.96 13.88 10.00
N LYS A 40 -16.01 13.88 10.95
CA LYS A 40 -15.03 14.96 11.07
C LYS A 40 -13.82 14.61 10.21
N ILE A 41 -13.43 15.49 9.29
CA ILE A 41 -12.22 15.29 8.49
C ILE A 41 -11.08 16.10 9.10
N LEU A 42 -9.92 15.47 9.27
CA LEU A 42 -8.68 16.12 9.66
C LEU A 42 -7.62 15.82 8.61
N PHE A 43 -7.07 16.89 8.05
CA PHE A 43 -5.96 16.80 7.11
C PHE A 43 -4.63 16.69 7.85
N PHE A 44 -3.75 15.84 7.37
CA PHE A 44 -2.36 15.83 7.81
C PHE A 44 -1.67 17.16 7.41
N PRO A 45 -0.61 17.59 8.10
CA PRO A 45 0.22 18.69 7.64
C PRO A 45 0.75 18.44 6.22
N PRO A 46 1.02 19.49 5.43
CA PRO A 46 1.67 19.32 4.13
C PRO A 46 3.03 18.62 4.29
N ASN A 47 3.39 17.79 3.31
CA ASN A 47 4.66 17.05 3.24
C ASN A 47 4.92 16.09 4.42
N SER A 48 3.88 15.58 5.08
CA SER A 48 4.02 14.66 6.22
C SER A 48 3.65 13.20 5.91
N THR A 49 3.37 12.88 4.64
CA THR A 49 2.87 11.58 4.19
C THR A 49 3.74 10.42 4.71
N GLY A 50 5.05 10.44 4.47
CA GLY A 50 5.94 9.37 4.93
C GLY A 50 6.19 9.32 6.44
N LEU A 51 5.86 10.38 7.19
CA LEU A 51 6.25 10.50 8.60
C LEU A 51 5.14 10.12 9.57
N ILE A 52 3.91 10.51 9.26
CA ILE A 52 2.79 10.37 10.21
C ILE A 52 1.57 9.68 9.62
N GLN A 53 1.46 9.55 8.29
CA GLN A 53 0.29 8.97 7.68
C GLN A 53 0.31 7.44 7.89
N PRO A 54 -0.62 6.87 8.69
CA PRO A 54 -0.54 5.46 9.08
C PRO A 54 -0.54 4.50 7.87
N VAL A 55 -1.21 4.90 6.81
CA VAL A 55 -1.32 4.13 5.58
C VAL A 55 0.04 3.99 4.89
N ASP A 56 0.80 5.09 4.80
CA ASP A 56 2.14 5.11 4.18
C ASP A 56 3.24 4.59 5.11
N LEU A 57 3.00 4.61 6.43
CA LEU A 57 3.99 4.26 7.46
C LEU A 57 4.33 2.76 7.51
N GLY A 58 3.40 1.91 7.06
CA GLY A 58 3.62 0.46 7.07
C GLY A 58 2.51 -0.34 6.41
N ILE A 59 1.26 0.13 6.45
CA ILE A 59 0.12 -0.62 5.89
C ILE A 59 0.32 -0.86 4.38
N ILE A 60 0.64 0.18 3.60
CA ILE A 60 0.91 0.03 2.16
C ILE A 60 2.11 -0.87 1.91
N LYS A 61 3.19 -0.71 2.69
CA LYS A 61 4.40 -1.52 2.54
C LYS A 61 4.08 -3.00 2.76
N THR A 62 3.49 -3.34 3.90
CA THR A 62 3.07 -4.71 4.23
C THR A 62 2.11 -5.28 3.18
N PHE A 63 1.14 -4.49 2.73
CA PHE A 63 0.22 -4.90 1.65
C PHE A 63 0.97 -5.21 0.35
N LYS A 64 1.88 -4.34 -0.12
CA LYS A 64 2.67 -4.55 -1.35
C LYS A 64 3.55 -5.79 -1.25
N THR A 65 4.12 -6.06 -0.08
CA THR A 65 4.91 -7.26 0.19
C THR A 65 4.04 -8.52 0.06
N HIS A 66 2.88 -8.57 0.70
CA HIS A 66 1.97 -9.71 0.59
C HIS A 66 1.43 -9.89 -0.84
N PHE A 67 1.07 -8.80 -1.51
CA PHE A 67 0.64 -8.84 -2.91
C PHE A 67 1.72 -9.45 -3.81
N THR A 68 2.97 -9.00 -3.64
CA THR A 68 4.10 -9.49 -4.43
C THR A 68 4.36 -10.97 -4.15
N ARG A 69 4.29 -11.39 -2.89
CA ARG A 69 4.42 -12.79 -2.50
C ARG A 69 3.37 -13.67 -3.20
N HIS A 70 2.09 -13.30 -3.13
CA HIS A 70 1.01 -14.05 -3.78
C HIS A 70 1.18 -14.13 -5.29
N LYS A 71 1.55 -13.01 -5.92
CA LYS A 71 1.86 -12.95 -7.36
C LYS A 71 3.01 -13.89 -7.71
N LEU A 72 4.11 -13.88 -6.95
CA LEU A 72 5.27 -14.71 -7.21
C LEU A 72 4.97 -16.20 -7.00
N MET A 73 4.25 -16.57 -5.94
CA MET A 73 3.83 -17.95 -5.72
C MET A 73 3.01 -18.48 -6.90
N TYR A 74 2.03 -17.70 -7.36
CA TYR A 74 1.23 -18.06 -8.53
C TYR A 74 2.08 -18.23 -9.81
N LEU A 75 3.04 -17.32 -10.03
CA LEU A 75 3.92 -17.42 -11.19
C LEU A 75 4.83 -18.64 -11.11
N THR A 76 5.38 -18.96 -9.93
CA THR A 76 6.20 -20.16 -9.72
C THR A 76 5.39 -21.43 -9.99
N ASP A 77 4.16 -21.51 -9.49
CA ASP A 77 3.26 -22.65 -9.76
C ASP A 77 3.02 -22.84 -11.26
N LEU A 78 2.82 -21.75 -12.01
CA LEU A 78 2.66 -21.81 -13.46
C LEU A 78 3.93 -22.28 -14.18
N LEU A 79 5.10 -21.85 -13.73
CA LEU A 79 6.39 -22.26 -14.30
C LEU A 79 6.60 -23.77 -14.10
N GLU A 80 6.34 -24.28 -12.91
CA GLU A 80 6.52 -25.70 -12.57
C GLU A 80 5.52 -26.61 -13.30
N GLN A 81 4.24 -26.22 -13.34
CA GLN A 81 3.19 -27.05 -13.93
C GLN A 81 3.22 -27.08 -15.46
N GLN A 82 3.61 -25.97 -16.08
CA GLN A 82 3.48 -25.79 -17.54
C GLN A 82 4.83 -25.73 -18.26
N ASN A 83 5.94 -25.74 -17.52
CA ASN A 83 7.31 -25.65 -18.04
C ASN A 83 7.47 -24.50 -19.06
N ILE A 84 6.91 -23.33 -18.73
CA ILE A 84 6.93 -22.13 -19.56
C ILE A 84 8.02 -21.17 -19.11
N SER A 85 8.39 -20.21 -19.96
CA SER A 85 9.30 -19.12 -19.56
C SER A 85 8.64 -18.14 -18.60
N VAL A 86 9.45 -17.39 -17.84
CA VAL A 86 9.00 -16.27 -16.99
C VAL A 86 8.19 -15.25 -17.81
N TYR A 87 8.69 -14.87 -18.99
CA TYR A 87 7.96 -13.94 -19.85
C TYR A 87 6.57 -14.47 -20.25
N SER A 88 6.48 -15.76 -20.57
CA SER A 88 5.22 -16.40 -20.93
C SER A 88 4.27 -16.51 -19.74
N SER A 89 4.75 -16.71 -18.51
CA SER A 89 3.88 -16.77 -17.31
C SER A 89 3.31 -15.39 -16.97
N TYR A 90 4.11 -14.33 -17.10
CA TYR A 90 3.61 -12.95 -16.93
C TYR A 90 2.52 -12.59 -17.95
N LYS A 91 2.64 -13.03 -19.21
CA LYS A 91 1.59 -12.82 -20.23
C LYS A 91 0.26 -13.51 -19.92
N LYS A 92 0.26 -14.52 -19.05
CA LYS A 92 -0.95 -15.23 -18.64
C LYS A 92 -1.66 -14.56 -17.46
N LEU A 93 -1.04 -13.58 -16.80
CA LEU A 93 -1.68 -12.84 -15.72
C LEU A 93 -2.89 -12.08 -16.24
N THR A 94 -4.01 -12.27 -15.55
CA THR A 94 -5.24 -11.55 -15.84
C THR A 94 -5.56 -10.52 -14.75
N LEU A 95 -6.48 -9.61 -15.06
CA LEU A 95 -7.04 -8.70 -14.06
C LEU A 95 -7.72 -9.47 -12.92
N LYS A 96 -8.34 -10.63 -13.21
CA LYS A 96 -8.98 -11.48 -12.21
C LYS A 96 -7.94 -11.99 -11.20
N ASP A 97 -6.80 -12.47 -11.66
CA ASP A 97 -5.72 -12.95 -10.78
C ASP A 97 -5.21 -11.79 -9.91
N THR A 98 -5.04 -10.61 -10.51
CA THR A 98 -4.63 -9.40 -9.79
C THR A 98 -5.61 -9.03 -8.67
N VAL A 99 -6.92 -9.07 -8.93
CA VAL A 99 -7.95 -8.80 -7.90
C VAL A 99 -7.91 -9.85 -6.78
N ILE A 100 -7.66 -11.12 -7.11
CA ILE A 100 -7.47 -12.18 -6.12
C ILE A 100 -6.24 -11.88 -5.24
N PHE A 101 -5.11 -11.48 -5.83
CA PHE A 101 -3.91 -11.14 -5.07
C PHE A 101 -4.14 -9.92 -4.17
N VAL A 102 -4.86 -8.89 -4.64
CA VAL A 102 -5.24 -7.74 -3.81
C VAL A 102 -6.05 -8.19 -2.59
N LYS A 103 -7.03 -9.07 -2.79
CA LYS A 103 -7.83 -9.61 -1.68
C LYS A 103 -6.96 -10.37 -0.69
N MET A 104 -6.16 -11.32 -1.16
CA MET A 104 -5.30 -12.15 -0.30
C MET A 104 -4.26 -11.30 0.44
N ALA A 105 -3.68 -10.31 -0.24
CA ALA A 105 -2.73 -9.39 0.36
C ALA A 105 -3.34 -8.56 1.48
N TRP A 106 -4.59 -8.09 1.30
CA TRP A 106 -5.30 -7.34 2.33
C TRP A 106 -5.65 -8.22 3.54
N GLU A 107 -6.11 -9.45 3.31
CA GLU A 107 -6.40 -10.42 4.38
C GLU A 107 -5.15 -10.79 5.19
N ASP A 108 -3.97 -10.75 4.59
CA ASP A 108 -2.69 -10.98 5.27
C ASP A 108 -2.19 -9.77 6.09
N VAL A 109 -2.70 -8.56 5.85
CA VAL A 109 -2.34 -7.39 6.67
C VAL A 109 -2.94 -7.55 8.07
N SER A 110 -2.08 -7.83 9.06
CA SER A 110 -2.55 -8.06 10.42
C SER A 110 -3.14 -6.82 11.09
N GLU A 111 -4.16 -7.03 11.91
CA GLU A 111 -4.74 -5.98 12.77
C GLU A 111 -3.66 -5.31 13.66
N LYS A 112 -2.66 -6.09 14.10
CA LYS A 112 -1.52 -5.58 14.87
C LYS A 112 -0.69 -4.57 14.06
N THR A 113 -0.43 -4.86 12.78
CA THR A 113 0.27 -3.94 11.87
C THR A 113 -0.49 -2.63 11.75
N ILE A 114 -1.81 -2.71 11.55
CA ILE A 114 -2.68 -1.53 11.45
C ILE A 114 -2.64 -0.73 12.76
N ALA A 115 -2.89 -1.40 13.90
CA ALA A 115 -2.89 -0.76 15.22
C ALA A 115 -1.56 -0.08 15.53
N ASN A 116 -0.43 -0.70 15.17
CA ASN A 116 0.89 -0.12 15.36
C ASN A 116 1.11 1.14 14.50
N CYS A 117 0.69 1.13 13.23
CA CYS A 117 0.82 2.29 12.34
C CYS A 117 -0.02 3.48 12.86
N PHE A 118 -1.23 3.22 13.33
CA PHE A 118 -2.07 4.26 13.97
C PHE A 118 -1.55 4.67 15.35
N GLY A 119 -0.88 3.76 16.07
CA GLY A 119 -0.26 4.03 17.37
C GLY A 119 0.77 5.15 17.33
N ILE A 120 1.44 5.36 16.19
CA ILE A 120 2.43 6.44 16.04
C ILE A 120 1.78 7.83 16.15
N LEU A 121 0.53 7.98 15.70
CA LEU A 121 -0.24 9.22 15.91
C LEU A 121 -0.51 9.51 17.38
N SER A 122 -0.58 8.46 18.22
CA SER A 122 -0.80 8.62 19.66
C SER A 122 0.48 8.98 20.42
N ASN A 123 1.66 8.76 19.84
CA ASN A 123 2.95 9.09 20.45
C ASN A 123 4.06 9.37 19.42
N PRO A 124 4.06 10.57 18.79
CA PRO A 124 4.91 10.88 17.63
C PRO A 124 6.43 10.95 17.93
N PHE A 125 6.85 10.82 19.19
CA PHE A 125 8.26 10.96 19.60
C PHE A 125 9.02 9.62 19.76
N LYS A 126 8.40 8.47 19.55
CA LYS A 126 9.10 7.18 19.53
C LYS A 126 9.56 6.81 18.11
N LYS A 127 10.72 7.33 17.69
CA LYS A 127 11.38 7.00 16.41
C LYS A 127 11.57 5.50 16.16
N ASN A 128 11.75 4.70 17.22
CA ASN A 128 12.04 3.27 17.12
C ASN A 128 10.84 2.40 16.71
N HIS A 129 9.61 2.91 16.77
CA HIS A 129 8.42 2.09 16.51
C HIS A 129 8.22 1.73 15.04
N VAL A 130 8.62 2.58 14.08
CA VAL A 130 8.43 2.28 12.64
C VAL A 130 9.34 1.14 12.20
N VAL A 131 10.60 1.19 12.61
CA VAL A 131 11.63 0.18 12.32
C VAL A 131 11.26 -1.15 12.99
N GLU A 132 10.90 -1.14 14.28
CA GLU A 132 10.48 -2.35 15.00
C GLU A 132 9.24 -3.02 14.38
N VAL A 133 8.27 -2.25 13.85
CA VAL A 133 7.06 -2.82 13.24
C VAL A 133 7.34 -3.44 11.87
N GLN A 134 8.25 -2.84 11.10
CA GLN A 134 8.71 -3.41 9.84
C GLN A 134 9.57 -4.66 10.08
N ASP A 135 10.50 -4.62 11.04
CA ASP A 135 11.34 -5.76 11.41
C ASP A 135 10.49 -6.94 11.90
N ILE A 136 9.47 -6.70 12.72
CA ILE A 136 8.53 -7.76 13.17
C ILE A 136 7.72 -8.34 11.98
N ALA A 137 7.38 -7.54 10.97
CA ALA A 137 6.68 -8.01 9.79
C ALA A 137 7.59 -8.84 8.87
N VAL A 138 8.85 -8.43 8.71
CA VAL A 138 9.88 -9.16 7.95
C VAL A 138 10.22 -10.48 8.65
N GLU A 139 10.49 -10.46 9.96
CA GLU A 139 10.84 -11.63 10.77
C GLU A 139 9.72 -12.68 10.78
N LYS A 140 8.45 -12.26 10.76
CA LYS A 140 7.30 -13.18 10.71
C LYS A 140 6.99 -13.76 9.34
N THR A 141 7.49 -13.14 8.27
CA THR A 141 7.13 -13.53 6.91
C THR A 141 8.24 -14.28 6.18
N ASP A 142 9.47 -14.28 6.69
CA ASP A 142 10.65 -14.90 6.06
C ASP A 142 10.83 -14.43 4.61
N ILE A 143 10.49 -13.16 4.35
CA ILE A 143 10.58 -12.52 3.03
C ILE A 143 11.78 -11.59 3.05
N PHE A 144 12.68 -11.78 2.10
CA PHE A 144 13.71 -10.81 1.77
C PHE A 144 13.05 -9.56 1.17
N ASP A 145 13.00 -8.47 1.93
CA ASP A 145 12.59 -7.16 1.42
C ASP A 145 13.80 -6.52 0.72
N PRO A 146 13.79 -6.37 -0.62
CA PRO A 146 14.92 -5.82 -1.35
C PRO A 146 15.07 -4.30 -1.16
N LEU A 147 14.09 -3.62 -0.56
CA LEU A 147 14.18 -2.20 -0.21
C LEU A 147 14.40 -2.07 1.30
N GLU A 148 15.55 -1.49 1.67
CA GLU A 148 15.82 -1.16 3.06
C GLU A 148 14.88 -0.04 3.57
N VAL A 149 14.63 -0.02 4.87
CA VAL A 149 13.74 0.99 5.52
C VAL A 149 14.18 2.41 5.19
N GLU A 150 15.49 2.62 5.09
CA GLU A 150 16.12 3.91 4.76
C GLU A 150 15.87 4.32 3.30
N GLU A 151 15.80 3.33 2.39
CA GLU A 151 15.51 3.53 0.97
C GLU A 151 14.03 3.83 0.74
N PHE A 152 13.14 3.22 1.53
CA PHE A 152 11.71 3.54 1.55
C PHE A 152 11.43 4.97 2.07
N LEU A 153 12.13 5.39 3.13
CA LEU A 153 11.95 6.73 3.72
C LEU A 153 12.48 7.86 2.82
N ASN A 154 13.44 7.55 1.95
CA ASN A 154 14.04 8.50 1.00
C ASN A 154 13.49 8.36 -0.43
N PHE A 155 12.41 7.62 -0.63
CA PHE A 155 11.80 7.47 -1.95
C PHE A 155 11.08 8.76 -2.35
N GLU A 156 11.80 9.68 -2.99
CA GLU A 156 11.20 10.82 -3.68
C GLU A 156 10.46 10.30 -4.92
N TYR A 157 9.13 10.39 -4.90
CA TYR A 157 8.31 10.07 -6.07
C TYR A 157 8.52 11.14 -7.14
N SER A 158 9.40 10.86 -8.11
CA SER A 158 9.55 11.63 -9.34
C SER A 158 8.60 11.04 -10.38
N GLU A 159 7.67 11.84 -10.92
CA GLU A 159 6.79 11.43 -12.04
C GLU A 159 7.54 11.14 -13.35
N ASN A 160 8.89 11.24 -13.36
CA ASN A 160 9.73 11.09 -14.54
C ASN A 160 10.54 9.78 -14.58
N ASP A 161 9.99 8.66 -14.10
CA ASP A 161 10.51 7.35 -14.48
C ASP A 161 10.13 7.05 -15.93
N THR A 162 10.82 7.71 -16.87
CA THR A 162 10.83 7.31 -18.27
C THR A 162 11.41 5.92 -18.36
N PHE A 163 10.58 4.94 -18.76
CA PHE A 163 11.03 3.64 -19.22
C PHE A 163 12.06 3.87 -20.33
N GLN A 164 13.35 3.65 -20.03
CA GLN A 164 14.35 3.48 -21.07
C GLN A 164 14.08 2.12 -21.70
N ASP A 165 13.56 2.15 -22.92
CA ASP A 165 13.34 0.98 -23.75
C ASP A 165 14.62 0.14 -23.80
N VAL A 166 14.46 -1.16 -23.54
CA VAL A 166 15.53 -2.16 -23.60
C VAL A 166 15.84 -2.42 -25.08
N GLU A 167 16.69 -1.60 -25.70
CA GLU A 167 17.18 -1.80 -27.08
C GLU A 167 18.55 -2.51 -27.15
N ASP A 168 19.17 -2.90 -26.03
CA ASP A 168 20.56 -3.42 -26.06
C ASP A 168 20.73 -4.96 -26.07
N ILE A 169 19.68 -5.75 -26.32
CA ILE A 169 19.84 -7.23 -26.36
C ILE A 169 20.27 -7.76 -27.75
N GLU A 170 20.23 -6.97 -28.83
CA GLU A 170 20.62 -7.47 -30.16
C GLU A 170 22.13 -7.43 -30.48
N ASN A 171 22.99 -6.89 -29.62
CA ASN A 171 24.44 -6.81 -29.91
C ASN A 171 25.33 -7.90 -29.28
N ILE A 172 24.76 -8.97 -28.72
CA ILE A 172 25.54 -10.15 -28.28
C ILE A 172 25.33 -11.31 -29.25
N LYS A 173 25.62 -11.09 -30.52
CA LYS A 173 26.08 -12.12 -31.46
C LYS A 173 27.01 -11.49 -32.48
N ASN A 174 28.30 -11.48 -32.15
CA ASN A 174 29.41 -11.59 -33.10
C ASN A 174 30.59 -12.24 -32.39
#